data_AF-A0A814K023-F1
#
_entry.id   AF-A0A814K023-F1
#
_cell.length_a   1.000
_cell.length_b   1.000
_cell.length_c   1.000
_cell.angle_alpha   90.00
_cell.angle_beta   90.00
_cell.angle_gamma   90.00
#
_symmetry.space_group_name_H-M   'P 1'
#
loop_
_entity.id
_entity.type
_entity.pdbx_description
1 polymer ?
#
loop_
_entity_poly.entity_id
_entity_poly.type
_entity_poly.pdbx_seq_one_letter_code
_entity_poly.pdbx_strand_id
1 'polypeptide(L)'
;MSSLNNRIQRTNEIHQDAREGQKRQADQFLQNTVKTQKLANLNVGDNVLVSVPDLDRGPTDARNILAVIMEIKHDKYKLGTENGVLLGYYSSHQVSEAPGLPTLFMQNITEEEPKSLREIARLQSVTGGQGMLKCHCQGGCKTKRCKCKQATVLCNSRCHQSATCGNK
;
A
#
# COMPACT_ATOMS: atom_id res chain seq x y z
N MET A 1 -40.85 12.77 44.10
CA MET A 1 -40.31 11.53 43.50
C MET A 1 -40.49 11.44 41.97
N SER A 2 -41.39 12.21 41.34
CA SER A 2 -41.62 12.13 39.88
C SER A 2 -40.47 12.65 38.99
N SER A 3 -39.74 13.69 39.43
CA SER A 3 -38.67 14.33 38.64
C SER A 3 -37.43 13.44 38.39
N LEU A 4 -37.08 12.58 39.36
CA LEU A 4 -35.96 11.64 39.25
C LEU A 4 -36.28 10.48 38.29
N ASN A 5 -37.50 9.93 38.37
CA ASN A 5 -37.94 8.87 37.45
C ASN A 5 -38.00 9.37 35.99
N ASN A 6 -38.46 10.61 35.77
CA ASN A 6 -38.44 11.21 34.43
C ASN A 6 -37.02 11.37 33.88
N ARG A 7 -36.04 11.71 34.72
CA ARG A 7 -34.63 11.79 34.31
C ARG A 7 -34.06 10.41 33.91
N ILE A 8 -34.32 9.38 34.72
CA ILE A 8 -33.87 8.01 34.44
C ILE A 8 -34.48 7.50 33.13
N GLN A 9 -35.77 7.76 32.91
CA GLN A 9 -36.47 7.36 31.70
C GLN A 9 -35.89 8.03 30.44
N ARG A 10 -35.61 9.34 30.52
CA ARG A 10 -34.97 10.09 29.43
C ARG A 10 -33.56 9.58 29.11
N THR A 11 -32.78 9.23 30.14
CA THR A 11 -31.44 8.65 29.95
C THR A 11 -31.51 7.28 29.27
N ASN A 12 -32.49 6.46 29.61
CA ASN A 12 -32.70 5.16 28.98
C ASN A 12 -33.10 5.29 27.50
N GLU A 13 -33.97 6.25 27.17
CA GLU A 13 -34.35 6.57 25.78
C GLU A 13 -33.12 7.00 24.96
N ILE A 14 -32.30 7.93 25.48
CA ILE A 14 -31.06 8.35 24.81
C ILE A 14 -30.09 7.16 24.62
N HIS A 15 -30.01 6.26 25.60
CA HIS A 15 -29.17 5.06 25.49
C HIS A 15 -29.71 4.04 24.48
N GLN A 16 -31.03 3.95 24.30
CA GLN A 16 -31.64 3.12 23.25
C GLN A 16 -31.38 3.71 21.87
N ASP A 17 -31.65 5.01 21.68
CA ASP A 17 -31.40 5.70 20.42
C ASP A 17 -29.93 5.61 20.00
N ALA A 18 -29.00 5.78 20.95
CA ALA A 18 -27.57 5.62 20.70
C ALA A 18 -27.21 4.20 20.24
N ARG A 19 -27.79 3.16 20.88
CA ARG A 19 -27.58 1.76 20.49
C ARG A 19 -28.15 1.46 19.11
N GLU A 20 -29.33 1.97 18.80
CA GLU A 20 -29.95 1.82 17.48
C GLU A 20 -29.15 2.54 16.40
N GLY A 21 -28.64 3.73 16.69
CA GLY A 21 -27.72 4.47 15.81
C GLY A 21 -26.44 3.68 15.53
N GLN A 22 -25.84 3.09 16.55
CA GLN A 22 -24.66 2.22 16.40
C GLN A 22 -24.97 0.97 15.57
N LYS A 23 -26.09 0.29 15.82
CA LYS A 23 -26.52 -0.86 15.02
C LYS A 23 -26.73 -0.49 13.56
N ARG A 24 -27.43 0.62 13.29
CA ARG A 24 -27.69 1.10 11.92
C ARG A 24 -26.39 1.42 11.18
N GLN A 25 -25.42 2.04 11.83
CA GLN A 25 -24.10 2.27 11.23
C GLN A 25 -23.33 0.98 10.99
N ALA A 26 -23.38 0.01 11.91
CA ALA A 26 -22.76 -1.30 11.72
C ALA A 26 -23.37 -2.06 10.54
N ASP A 27 -24.70 -2.04 10.41
CA ASP A 27 -25.42 -2.67 9.31
C ASP A 27 -25.08 -1.99 7.96
N GLN A 28 -25.03 -0.65 7.92
CA GLN A 28 -24.60 0.08 6.73
C GLN A 28 -23.15 -0.24 6.37
N PHE A 29 -22.25 -0.34 7.35
CA PHE A 29 -20.87 -0.75 7.12
C PHE A 29 -20.82 -2.15 6.51
N LEU A 30 -21.50 -3.14 7.09
CA LEU A 30 -21.55 -4.50 6.56
C LEU A 30 -22.13 -4.55 5.14
N GLN A 31 -23.22 -3.83 4.87
CA GLN A 31 -23.79 -3.75 3.52
C GLN A 31 -22.83 -3.12 2.51
N ASN A 32 -22.14 -2.04 2.90
CA ASN A 32 -21.15 -1.40 2.05
C ASN A 32 -19.93 -2.30 1.86
N THR A 33 -19.46 -2.98 2.90
CA THR A 33 -18.37 -3.95 2.84
C THR A 33 -18.74 -5.11 1.93
N VAL A 34 -19.96 -5.66 1.97
CA VAL A 34 -20.39 -6.71 1.04
C VAL A 34 -20.49 -6.19 -0.40
N LYS A 35 -20.94 -4.94 -0.59
CA LYS A 35 -20.99 -4.30 -1.92
C LYS A 35 -19.61 -3.97 -2.48
N THR A 36 -18.63 -3.65 -1.64
CA THR A 36 -17.25 -3.36 -2.06
C THR A 36 -16.36 -4.60 -2.07
N GLN A 37 -16.62 -5.60 -1.21
CA GLN A 37 -16.01 -6.94 -1.25
C GLN A 37 -16.51 -7.79 -2.42
N LYS A 38 -17.53 -7.33 -3.17
CA LYS A 38 -17.73 -7.74 -4.56
C LYS A 38 -16.59 -7.28 -5.49
N LEU A 39 -15.40 -6.97 -4.97
CA LEU A 39 -14.14 -7.07 -5.70
C LEU A 39 -13.92 -8.53 -6.08
N ALA A 40 -14.59 -8.87 -7.19
CA ALA A 40 -14.40 -9.94 -8.15
C ALA A 40 -14.17 -11.37 -7.62
N ASN A 41 -14.90 -12.31 -8.21
CA ASN A 41 -14.51 -13.72 -8.25
C ASN A 41 -13.21 -13.83 -9.07
N LEU A 42 -12.11 -13.37 -8.50
CA LEU A 42 -10.81 -13.37 -9.13
C LEU A 42 -10.32 -14.80 -9.24
N ASN A 43 -9.98 -15.20 -10.45
CA ASN A 43 -9.48 -16.53 -10.77
C ASN A 43 -7.98 -16.48 -11.02
N VAL A 44 -7.36 -17.65 -10.98
CA VAL A 44 -5.98 -17.81 -11.42
C VAL A 44 -5.88 -17.39 -12.89
N GLY A 45 -4.92 -16.53 -13.21
CA GLY A 45 -4.72 -15.94 -14.53
C GLY A 45 -5.31 -14.54 -14.71
N ASP A 46 -6.13 -14.05 -13.77
CA ASP A 46 -6.66 -12.70 -13.85
C ASP A 46 -5.59 -11.64 -13.56
N ASN A 47 -5.72 -10.49 -14.23
CA ASN A 47 -4.86 -9.33 -14.01
C ASN A 47 -5.41 -8.47 -12.88
N VAL A 48 -4.53 -8.14 -11.95
CA VAL A 48 -4.82 -7.31 -10.79
C VAL A 48 -3.79 -6.20 -10.63
N LEU A 49 -4.20 -5.14 -9.97
CA LEU A 49 -3.38 -4.01 -9.59
C LEU A 49 -3.09 -4.08 -8.09
N VAL A 50 -1.82 -3.91 -7.72
CA VAL A 50 -1.37 -3.80 -6.33
C VAL A 50 -0.90 -2.37 -6.08
N SER A 51 -1.50 -1.70 -5.10
CA SER A 51 -1.13 -0.33 -4.74
C SER A 51 0.23 -0.27 -4.05
N VAL A 52 1.08 0.65 -4.49
CA VAL A 52 2.41 0.91 -3.92
C VAL A 52 2.32 2.10 -2.95
N PRO A 53 2.82 1.96 -1.70
CA PRO A 53 2.88 3.07 -0.77
C PRO A 53 3.70 4.25 -1.32
N ASP A 54 3.29 5.47 -1.00
CA ASP A 54 3.99 6.68 -1.45
C ASP A 54 5.46 6.77 -0.99
N LEU A 55 5.81 6.10 0.13
CA LEU A 55 7.19 6.03 0.62
C LEU A 55 8.11 5.23 -0.32
N ASP A 56 7.54 4.26 -1.03
CA ASP A 56 8.24 3.32 -1.90
C ASP A 56 8.14 3.71 -3.38
N ARG A 57 7.66 4.94 -3.65
CA ARG A 57 7.34 5.42 -4.99
C ARG A 57 7.85 6.86 -5.19
N GLY A 58 8.53 7.12 -6.30
CA GLY A 58 8.86 8.47 -6.73
C GLY A 58 7.63 9.26 -7.20
N PRO A 59 7.67 10.61 -7.22
CA PRO A 59 6.53 11.41 -7.66
C PRO A 59 6.00 11.06 -9.05
N THR A 60 6.91 10.67 -9.95
CA THR A 60 6.63 10.28 -11.34
C THR A 60 6.36 8.79 -11.54
N ASP A 61 6.57 7.96 -10.51
CA ASP A 61 6.42 6.51 -10.63
C ASP A 61 4.94 6.09 -10.57
N ALA A 62 4.61 4.94 -11.14
CA ALA A 62 3.25 4.43 -11.19
C ALA A 62 2.73 4.07 -9.78
N ARG A 63 1.48 4.46 -9.47
CA ARG A 63 0.85 4.19 -8.16
C ARG A 63 0.58 2.72 -7.92
N ASN A 64 0.37 1.96 -8.99
CA ASN A 64 -0.02 0.57 -8.94
C ASN A 64 0.92 -0.27 -9.79
N ILE A 65 1.21 -1.47 -9.31
CA ILE A 65 1.93 -2.52 -10.05
C ILE A 65 0.89 -3.44 -10.68
N LEU A 66 1.07 -3.75 -11.97
CA LEU A 66 0.27 -4.76 -12.66
C LEU A 66 0.82 -6.16 -12.35
N ALA A 67 -0.06 -7.06 -11.93
CA ALA A 67 0.27 -8.43 -11.54
C ALA A 67 -0.78 -9.42 -12.01
N VAL A 68 -0.41 -10.69 -12.11
CA VAL A 68 -1.28 -11.82 -12.44
C VAL A 68 -1.45 -12.71 -11.21
N ILE A 69 -2.65 -13.23 -11.00
CA ILE A 69 -2.89 -14.21 -9.94
C ILE A 69 -2.33 -15.56 -10.36
N MET A 70 -1.34 -16.07 -9.61
CA MET A 70 -0.71 -17.37 -9.87
C MET A 70 -1.36 -18.50 -9.08
N GLU A 71 -1.73 -18.25 -7.83
CA GLU A 71 -2.27 -19.27 -6.92
C GLU A 71 -3.25 -18.60 -5.94
N ILE A 72 -4.32 -19.31 -5.60
CA ILE A 72 -5.30 -18.89 -4.59
C ILE A 72 -5.25 -19.88 -3.43
N LYS A 73 -4.98 -19.40 -2.23
CA LYS A 73 -4.91 -20.22 -1.01
C LYS A 73 -5.54 -19.50 0.17
N HIS A 74 -6.54 -20.11 0.79
CA HIS A 74 -7.28 -19.55 1.93
C HIS A 74 -7.76 -18.10 1.70
N ASP A 75 -8.42 -17.83 0.57
CA ASP A 75 -8.91 -16.50 0.16
C ASP A 75 -7.82 -15.42 0.04
N LYS A 76 -6.58 -15.85 -0.24
CA LYS A 76 -5.46 -14.96 -0.55
C LYS A 76 -4.80 -15.34 -1.85
N TYR A 77 -4.22 -14.35 -2.51
CA TYR A 77 -3.66 -14.45 -3.84
C TYR A 77 -2.14 -14.40 -3.77
N LYS A 78 -1.48 -15.34 -4.45
CA LYS A 78 -0.07 -15.24 -4.83
C LYS A 78 0.00 -14.53 -6.17
N LEU A 79 0.84 -13.49 -6.24
CA LEU A 79 0.86 -12.57 -7.38
C LEU A 79 2.20 -12.64 -8.11
N GLY A 80 2.15 -12.69 -9.44
CA GLY A 80 3.30 -12.66 -10.32
C GLY A 80 3.34 -11.39 -11.15
N THR A 81 4.53 -10.83 -11.36
CA THR A 81 4.75 -9.64 -12.20
C THR A 81 5.81 -9.96 -13.26
N GLU A 82 5.96 -9.10 -14.26
CA GLU A 82 7.04 -9.24 -15.27
C GLU A 82 8.44 -9.33 -14.64
N ASN A 83 8.64 -8.69 -13.48
CA ASN A 83 9.90 -8.56 -12.77
C ASN A 83 10.10 -9.60 -11.65
N GLY A 84 9.15 -10.53 -11.50
CA GLY A 84 9.20 -11.63 -10.54
C GLY A 84 7.93 -11.81 -9.72
N VAL A 85 7.96 -12.80 -8.81
CA VAL A 85 6.83 -13.12 -7.93
C VAL A 85 6.83 -12.21 -6.70
N LEU A 86 5.67 -11.66 -6.32
CA LEU A 86 5.54 -10.89 -5.09
C LEU A 86 5.65 -11.79 -3.86
N LEU A 87 6.41 -11.33 -2.87
CA LEU A 87 6.62 -12.03 -1.61
C LEU A 87 5.31 -12.11 -0.81
N GLY A 88 4.88 -13.34 -0.53
CA GLY A 88 3.74 -13.63 0.34
C GLY A 88 2.40 -13.71 -0.39
N TYR A 89 1.33 -13.60 0.41
CA TYR A 89 -0.05 -13.72 -0.05
C TYR A 89 -0.83 -12.44 0.24
N TYR A 90 -1.59 -11.99 -0.74
CA TYR A 90 -2.35 -10.74 -0.71
C TYR A 90 -3.83 -11.01 -0.53
N SER A 91 -4.51 -10.22 0.29
CA SER A 91 -5.96 -10.30 0.46
C SER A 91 -6.69 -9.57 -0.67
N SER A 92 -7.98 -9.87 -0.87
CA SER A 92 -8.83 -9.17 -1.86
C SER A 92 -8.85 -7.65 -1.69
N HIS A 93 -8.66 -7.15 -0.47
CA HIS A 93 -8.61 -5.70 -0.19
C HIS A 93 -7.31 -5.03 -0.63
N GLN A 94 -6.24 -5.80 -0.81
CA GLN A 94 -4.93 -5.30 -1.22
C GLN A 94 -4.75 -5.32 -2.75
N VAL A 95 -5.71 -5.88 -3.47
CA VAL A 95 -5.71 -5.99 -4.92
C VAL A 95 -6.94 -5.29 -5.49
N SER A 96 -6.82 -4.81 -6.72
CA SER A 96 -7.94 -4.26 -7.48
C SER A 96 -7.94 -4.87 -8.87
N GLU A 97 -9.11 -5.07 -9.44
CA GLU A 97 -9.21 -5.56 -10.83
C GLU A 97 -8.57 -4.56 -11.79
N ALA A 98 -7.95 -5.06 -12.86
CA ALA A 98 -7.25 -4.28 -13.87
C ALA A 98 -8.04 -4.20 -15.20
N PRO A 99 -9.24 -3.58 -15.25
CA PRO A 99 -10.05 -3.58 -16.46
C PRO A 99 -9.37 -2.80 -17.58
N GLY A 100 -9.24 -3.42 -18.76
CA GLY A 100 -8.77 -2.77 -19.98
C GLY A 100 -7.26 -2.53 -20.08
N LEU A 101 -6.45 -3.11 -19.19
CA LEU A 101 -4.99 -3.10 -19.33
C LEU A 101 -4.49 -4.26 -20.20
N PRO A 102 -3.32 -4.14 -20.85
CA PRO A 102 -2.71 -5.25 -21.58
C PRO A 102 -2.57 -6.45 -20.66
N THR A 103 -3.06 -7.61 -21.08
CA THR A 103 -2.97 -8.84 -20.30
C THR A 103 -1.52 -9.21 -20.12
N LEU A 104 -1.03 -9.22 -18.88
CA LEU A 104 0.21 -9.90 -18.57
C LEU A 104 -0.06 -11.40 -18.69
N PHE A 105 0.74 -12.10 -19.48
CA PHE A 105 0.65 -13.54 -19.59
C PHE A 105 1.51 -14.17 -18.50
N MET A 106 1.03 -15.26 -17.89
CA MET A 106 1.80 -16.00 -16.87
C MET A 106 3.18 -16.46 -17.38
N GLN A 107 3.33 -16.63 -18.70
CA GLN A 107 4.58 -17.03 -19.35
C GLN A 107 5.66 -15.93 -19.31
N ASN A 108 5.28 -14.67 -19.10
CA ASN A 108 6.19 -13.53 -19.06
C ASN A 108 6.73 -13.25 -17.65
N ILE A 109 6.46 -14.12 -16.67
CA ILE A 109 6.97 -13.99 -15.31
C ILE A 109 8.40 -14.52 -15.32
N THR A 110 9.35 -13.59 -15.45
CA THR A 110 10.76 -13.87 -15.77
C THR A 110 11.54 -14.52 -14.62
N GLU A 111 11.08 -14.39 -13.37
CA GLU A 111 11.80 -14.84 -12.18
C GLU A 111 10.86 -15.47 -11.14
N GLU A 112 11.08 -16.74 -10.80
CA GLU A 112 10.33 -17.42 -9.71
C GLU A 112 10.77 -16.98 -8.31
N GLU A 113 11.91 -16.28 -8.18
CA GLU A 113 12.37 -15.81 -6.88
C GLU A 113 11.41 -14.75 -6.31
N PRO A 114 10.98 -14.91 -5.05
CA PRO A 114 10.05 -13.98 -4.43
C PRO A 114 10.75 -12.66 -4.08
N LYS A 115 10.21 -11.55 -4.58
CA LYS A 115 10.67 -10.18 -4.32
C LYS A 115 9.63 -9.39 -3.55
N SER A 116 10.08 -8.48 -2.69
CA SER A 116 9.18 -7.58 -1.97
C SER A 116 8.51 -6.57 -2.92
N LEU A 117 7.35 -6.04 -2.49
CA LEU A 117 6.64 -5.00 -3.23
C LEU A 117 7.54 -3.79 -3.55
N ARG A 118 8.42 -3.41 -2.61
CA ARG A 118 9.38 -2.31 -2.78
C ARG A 118 10.41 -2.62 -3.87
N GLU A 119 10.90 -3.85 -3.94
CA GLU A 119 11.88 -4.25 -4.96
C GLU A 119 11.25 -4.24 -6.34
N ILE A 120 10.03 -4.78 -6.48
CA ILE A 120 9.29 -4.72 -7.74
C ILE A 120 8.98 -3.27 -8.14
N ALA A 121 8.49 -2.43 -7.21
CA ALA A 121 8.25 -1.01 -7.46
C ALA A 121 9.52 -0.29 -7.91
N ARG A 122 10.67 -0.66 -7.35
CA ARG A 122 11.97 -0.11 -7.73
C ARG A 122 12.41 -0.54 -9.13
N LEU A 123 12.15 -1.78 -9.52
CA LEU A 123 12.47 -2.30 -10.86
C LEU A 123 11.58 -1.66 -11.94
N GLN A 124 10.31 -1.39 -11.63
CA GLN A 124 9.39 -0.70 -12.55
C GLN A 124 9.57 0.82 -12.58
N SER A 125 10.29 1.38 -11.62
CA SER A 125 10.53 2.82 -11.55
C SER A 125 11.55 3.24 -12.59
N VAL A 126 11.15 4.18 -13.45
CA VAL A 126 12.04 4.87 -14.39
C VAL A 126 13.07 5.74 -13.64
N THR A 127 12.78 6.10 -12.39
CA THR A 127 13.60 7.03 -11.58
C THR A 127 14.35 6.35 -10.43
N GLY A 128 14.31 5.02 -10.32
CA GLY A 128 15.06 4.25 -9.33
C GLY A 128 14.34 4.00 -7.99
N GLY A 129 13.03 4.27 -7.90
CA GLY A 129 12.07 3.73 -6.94
C GLY A 129 12.07 4.33 -5.54
N GLN A 130 13.20 4.85 -5.06
CA GLN A 130 13.21 5.58 -3.79
C GLN A 130 12.88 7.04 -4.03
N GLY A 131 11.66 7.43 -3.64
CA GLY A 131 11.10 8.78 -3.75
C GLY A 131 11.84 9.90 -3.01
N MET A 132 13.08 9.67 -2.55
CA MET A 132 14.17 10.64 -2.36
C MET A 132 15.26 10.01 -1.50
N LEU A 133 16.49 9.88 -2.04
CA LEU A 133 17.64 9.40 -1.26
C LEU A 133 18.06 10.46 -0.23
N LYS A 134 18.00 10.11 1.06
CA LYS A 134 18.43 10.97 2.17
C LYS A 134 19.51 10.32 3.01
N CYS A 135 20.58 11.06 3.32
CA CYS A 135 21.54 10.66 4.34
C CYS A 135 21.19 11.29 5.70
N HIS A 136 21.63 10.64 6.79
CA HIS A 136 21.52 11.15 8.17
C HIS A 136 22.89 11.58 8.72
N CYS A 137 23.80 12.01 7.84
CA CYS A 137 25.13 12.44 8.26
C CYS A 137 25.04 13.78 9.01
N GLN A 138 25.73 13.88 10.14
CA GLN A 138 25.83 15.11 10.93
C GLN A 138 27.01 16.00 10.50
N GLY A 139 27.85 15.55 9.54
CA GLY A 139 29.04 16.26 9.09
C GLY A 139 29.22 16.24 7.56
N GLY A 140 30.41 16.61 7.10
CA GLY A 140 30.71 17.03 5.72
C GLY A 140 30.60 16.00 4.58
N CYS A 141 30.00 14.83 4.75
CA CYS A 141 29.69 13.87 3.66
C CYS A 141 30.85 13.54 2.68
N LYS A 142 32.11 13.57 3.13
CA LYS A 142 33.28 13.38 2.25
C LYS A 142 33.57 11.91 1.93
N THR A 143 33.15 10.99 2.79
CA THR A 143 33.46 9.55 2.67
C THR A 143 32.21 8.74 2.30
N LYS A 144 32.41 7.49 1.87
CA LYS A 144 31.34 6.52 1.59
C LYS A 144 30.52 6.10 2.84
N ARG A 145 30.80 6.68 4.02
CA ARG A 145 29.89 6.60 5.19
C ARG A 145 28.58 7.36 4.95
N CYS A 146 28.61 8.36 4.05
CA CYS A 146 27.39 9.01 3.59
C CYS A 146 26.68 8.13 2.56
N LYS A 147 25.40 7.81 2.82
CA LYS A 147 24.55 7.03 1.91
C LYS A 147 24.43 7.65 0.52
N CYS A 148 24.33 8.99 0.43
CA CYS A 148 24.28 9.68 -0.86
C CYS A 148 25.60 9.52 -1.62
N LYS A 149 26.74 9.75 -0.96
CA LYS A 149 28.07 9.56 -1.57
C LYS A 149 28.31 8.10 -2.00
N GLN A 150 27.88 7.14 -1.18
CA GLN A 150 27.98 5.71 -1.47
C GLN A 150 27.16 5.33 -2.71
N ALA A 151 25.95 5.88 -2.82
CA ALA A 151 25.09 5.70 -3.99
C ALA A 151 25.47 6.59 -5.18
N THR A 152 26.61 7.30 -5.11
CA THR A 152 27.09 8.23 -6.16
C THR A 152 26.11 9.38 -6.49
N VAL A 153 25.29 9.79 -5.52
CA VAL A 153 24.33 10.91 -5.63
C VAL A 153 24.76 12.08 -4.73
N LEU A 154 24.49 13.30 -5.17
CA LEU A 154 24.72 14.52 -4.39
C LEU A 154 23.66 14.71 -3.29
N CYS A 155 24.07 15.19 -2.12
CA CYS A 155 23.17 15.49 -1.02
C CYS A 155 22.34 16.74 -1.33
N ASN A 156 21.02 16.62 -1.26
CA ASN A 156 20.10 17.75 -1.40
C ASN A 156 19.83 18.46 -0.06
N SER A 157 19.05 19.53 -0.08
CA SER A 157 18.64 20.33 1.10
C SER A 157 17.80 19.55 2.13
N ARG A 158 17.29 18.36 1.79
CA ARG A 158 16.55 17.50 2.73
C ARG A 158 17.48 16.57 3.53
N CYS A 159 18.74 16.40 3.10
CA CYS A 159 19.78 15.65 3.81
C CYS A 159 20.34 16.43 4.98
N HIS A 160 20.58 17.73 4.76
CA HIS A 160 21.15 18.63 5.74
C HIS A 160 20.35 19.93 5.69
N GLN A 161 19.78 20.33 6.82
CA GLN A 161 19.08 21.61 6.92
C GLN A 161 20.08 22.77 6.73
N SER A 162 21.01 22.93 7.68
CA SER A 162 22.00 24.03 7.71
C SER A 162 23.44 23.57 7.93
N ALA A 163 23.69 22.26 8.04
CA ALA A 163 25.03 21.71 8.25
C ALA A 163 25.89 21.79 6.97
N THR A 164 27.20 21.98 7.15
CA THR A 164 28.16 21.98 6.04
C THR A 164 28.24 20.59 5.42
N CYS A 165 28.01 20.51 4.11
CA CYS A 165 28.06 19.28 3.33
C CYS A 165 29.09 19.43 2.22
N GLY A 166 30.07 18.54 2.15
CA GLY A 166 31.09 18.46 1.09
C GLY A 166 30.70 17.53 -0.07
N ASN A 167 29.45 17.05 -0.10
CA ASN A 167 28.87 16.28 -1.20
C ASN A 167 27.56 16.94 -1.65
N LYS A 168 27.63 18.22 -1.99
CA LYS A 168 26.52 18.96 -2.61
C LYS A 168 26.63 18.93 -4.12
#